data_AF-A0A6G4AFL0-F1
#
_entry.id   AF-A0A6G4AFL0-F1
#
_cell.length_a   1.000
_cell.length_b   1.000
_cell.length_c   1.000
_cell.angle_alpha   90.00
_cell.angle_beta   90.00
_cell.angle_gamma   90.00
#
_symmetry.space_group_name_H-M   'P 1'
#
loop_
_entity.id
_entity.type
_entity.pdbx_description
1 polymer ?
#
loop_
_entity_poly.entity_id
_entity_poly.type
_entity_poly.pdbx_seq_one_letter_code
_entity_poly.pdbx_strand_id
1 'polypeptide(L)'
;MLDLLAPDLVPEQGDRLTRTAYKQEFRQLEDAVRDGSSWKLERRQHFEEQGSPSRDALRRGDWEEALRLLADRRDTLTKAAQEDKRRGYAFHRVRVVERPLTPYVQWELHSQRQRAEYGQRIRVVPAAQVAASEDTGPLPEVVVLGGRTLFQVLYTEAGVANGAIRYTDRDLVERWENYIKALYAVGEEVISYFDREVAPLDPPTLSDAGRE
;
A
#
# COMPACT_ATOMS: atom_id res chain seq x y z
N MET A 1 -3.80 -17.08 13.66
CA MET A 1 -2.54 -16.32 13.60
C MET A 1 -1.71 -17.01 12.54
N LEU A 2 -1.16 -16.26 11.57
CA LEU A 2 -0.21 -16.87 10.64
C LEU A 2 1.08 -17.11 11.44
N ASP A 3 1.49 -18.36 11.62
CA ASP A 3 2.80 -18.69 12.22
C ASP A 3 3.96 -18.44 11.24
N LEU A 4 3.75 -17.53 10.29
CA LEU A 4 4.72 -17.16 9.26
C LEU A 4 5.42 -15.89 9.72
N LEU A 5 6.70 -16.02 10.06
CA LEU A 5 7.54 -14.86 10.37
C LEU A 5 7.94 -14.14 9.08
N ALA A 6 7.96 -12.81 9.12
CA ALA A 6 8.44 -12.01 8.01
C ALA A 6 9.94 -12.27 7.76
N PRO A 7 10.39 -12.35 6.49
CA PRO A 7 11.82 -12.45 6.19
C PRO A 7 12.56 -11.17 6.62
N ASP A 8 13.77 -11.33 7.16
CA ASP A 8 14.58 -10.18 7.54
C ASP A 8 14.96 -9.30 6.35
N LEU A 9 15.02 -7.99 6.59
CA LEU A 9 15.61 -7.01 5.68
C LEU A 9 16.82 -6.37 6.34
N VAL A 10 17.99 -6.65 5.77
CA VAL A 10 19.25 -6.04 6.18
C VAL A 10 19.55 -4.88 5.22
N PRO A 11 19.51 -3.61 5.65
CA PRO A 11 19.70 -2.46 4.76
C PRO A 11 20.99 -2.50 3.94
N GLU A 12 22.06 -3.05 4.50
CA GLU A 12 23.39 -3.14 3.90
C GLU A 12 23.45 -4.13 2.73
N GLN A 13 22.46 -5.02 2.59
CA GLN A 13 22.34 -5.96 1.49
C GLN A 13 21.61 -5.40 0.27
N GLY A 14 21.16 -4.14 0.33
CA GLY A 14 20.44 -3.48 -0.76
C GLY A 14 21.03 -2.14 -1.15
N ASP A 15 20.53 -1.61 -2.26
CA ASP A 15 20.93 -0.32 -2.80
C ASP A 15 19.98 0.78 -2.34
N ARG A 16 20.50 1.78 -1.64
CA ARG A 16 19.70 2.94 -1.24
C ARG A 16 19.44 3.85 -2.44
N LEU A 17 18.17 4.09 -2.73
CA LEU A 17 17.70 4.99 -3.77
C LEU A 17 17.12 6.28 -3.17
N THR A 18 17.37 7.40 -3.84
CA THR A 18 16.65 8.64 -3.58
C THR A 18 15.18 8.50 -3.99
N ARG A 19 14.30 9.38 -3.51
CA ARG A 19 12.88 9.40 -3.90
C ARG A 19 12.68 9.48 -5.42
N THR A 20 13.48 10.28 -6.12
CA THR A 20 13.38 10.43 -7.57
C THR A 20 13.85 9.18 -8.30
N ALA A 21 15.00 8.63 -7.91
CA ALA A 21 15.52 7.40 -8.49
C ALA A 21 14.55 6.23 -8.30
N TYR A 22 14.04 6.05 -7.07
CA TYR A 22 13.03 5.03 -6.76
C TYR A 22 11.77 5.18 -7.64
N LYS A 23 11.20 6.38 -7.76
CA LYS A 23 9.99 6.59 -8.57
C LYS A 23 10.21 6.29 -10.06
N GLN A 24 11.37 6.68 -10.59
CA GLN A 24 11.70 6.43 -12.00
C GLN A 24 11.86 4.93 -12.26
N GLU A 25 12.65 4.26 -11.41
CA GLU A 25 12.92 2.84 -11.55
C GLU A 25 11.67 1.98 -11.30
N PHE A 26 10.87 2.32 -10.29
CA PHE A 26 9.59 1.64 -10.03
C PHE A 26 8.70 1.63 -11.27
N ARG A 27 8.51 2.80 -11.90
CA ARG A 27 7.68 2.91 -13.12
C ARG A 27 8.28 2.09 -14.26
N GLN A 28 9.58 2.20 -14.50
CA GLN A 28 10.25 1.44 -15.54
C GLN A 28 10.08 -0.07 -15.37
N LEU A 29 10.26 -0.57 -14.15
CA LEU A 29 10.14 -2.00 -13.84
C LEU A 29 8.68 -2.47 -13.92
N GLU A 30 7.74 -1.70 -13.37
CA GLU A 30 6.30 -1.99 -13.46
C GLU A 30 5.81 -1.99 -14.93
N ASP A 31 6.25 -1.02 -15.73
CA ASP A 31 5.93 -0.92 -17.15
C ASP A 31 6.48 -2.08 -17.97
N ALA A 32 7.56 -2.73 -17.49
CA ALA A 32 8.20 -3.86 -18.14
C ALA A 32 7.57 -5.22 -17.79
N VAL A 33 6.75 -5.34 -16.74
CA VAL A 33 6.11 -6.61 -16.37
C VAL A 33 5.12 -7.04 -17.45
N ARG A 34 5.22 -8.30 -17.90
CA ARG A 34 4.27 -8.95 -18.83
C ARG A 34 3.87 -10.30 -18.25
N ASP A 35 2.58 -10.63 -18.37
CA ASP A 35 2.01 -11.91 -17.92
C ASP A 35 2.46 -12.30 -16.51
N GLY A 36 2.44 -11.32 -15.60
CA GLY A 36 3.06 -11.44 -14.28
C GLY A 36 2.38 -10.56 -13.24
N SER A 37 2.88 -10.65 -12.01
CA SER A 37 2.29 -9.96 -10.87
C SER A 37 3.31 -9.18 -10.05
N SER A 38 2.83 -8.13 -9.41
CA SER A 38 3.55 -7.43 -8.35
C SER A 38 2.76 -7.49 -7.04
N TRP A 39 3.47 -7.46 -5.93
CA TRP A 39 2.91 -7.66 -4.59
C TRP A 39 3.36 -6.55 -3.67
N LYS A 40 2.41 -5.84 -3.06
CA LYS A 40 2.68 -4.74 -2.13
C LYS A 40 2.12 -5.04 -0.75
N LEU A 41 2.91 -4.76 0.29
CA LEU A 41 2.47 -4.76 1.68
C LEU A 41 2.52 -3.33 2.21
N GLU A 42 1.41 -2.90 2.82
CA GLU A 42 1.30 -1.59 3.47
C GLU A 42 0.92 -1.72 4.94
N ARG A 43 1.80 -1.32 5.87
CA ARG A 43 1.60 -1.51 7.31
C ARG A 43 1.37 -0.23 8.10
N ARG A 44 2.01 0.88 7.75
CA ARG A 44 1.89 2.17 8.43
C ARG A 44 0.45 2.66 8.42
N GLN A 45 -0.02 3.19 9.53
CA GLN A 45 -1.37 3.72 9.65
C GLN A 45 -1.47 5.20 9.25
N HIS A 46 -0.39 5.79 8.74
CA HIS A 46 -0.36 7.17 8.27
C HIS A 46 0.74 7.39 7.22
N PHE A 47 0.41 8.16 6.19
CA PHE A 47 1.37 8.71 5.24
C PHE A 47 1.08 10.19 4.95
N GLU A 48 2.15 10.95 4.74
CA GLU A 48 2.08 12.30 4.18
C GLU A 48 2.30 12.23 2.66
N GLU A 49 1.23 11.82 1.96
CA GLU A 49 1.22 11.84 0.51
C GLU A 49 1.30 13.29 -0.01
N GLN A 50 2.23 13.51 -0.93
CA GLN A 50 2.39 14.78 -1.63
C GLN A 50 1.89 14.65 -3.07
N GLY A 51 1.15 15.64 -3.54
CA GLY A 51 0.63 15.67 -4.92
C GLY A 51 -0.63 14.81 -5.11
N SER A 52 -1.41 14.60 -4.06
CA SER A 52 -2.69 13.89 -4.08
C SER A 52 -3.79 14.89 -3.68
N PRO A 53 -4.53 15.48 -4.65
CA PRO A 53 -5.54 16.50 -4.35
C PRO A 53 -6.58 16.07 -3.31
N SER A 54 -7.00 14.79 -3.36
CA SER A 54 -7.94 14.22 -2.38
C SER A 54 -7.33 14.13 -0.98
N ARG A 55 -6.03 13.79 -0.86
CA ARG A 55 -5.33 13.81 0.43
C ARG A 55 -5.18 15.24 0.96
N ASP A 56 -4.91 16.19 0.08
CA ASP A 56 -4.81 17.60 0.44
C ASP A 56 -6.16 18.17 0.91
N ALA A 57 -7.28 17.75 0.30
CA ALA A 57 -8.63 18.07 0.76
C ALA A 57 -8.91 17.47 2.15
N LEU A 58 -8.59 16.19 2.36
CA LEU A 58 -8.66 15.57 3.68
C LEU A 58 -7.84 16.37 4.70
N ARG A 59 -6.60 16.78 4.39
CA ARG A 59 -5.76 17.55 5.33
C ARG A 59 -6.41 18.87 5.75
N ARG A 60 -7.26 19.47 4.91
CA ARG A 60 -8.00 20.70 5.22
C ARG A 60 -9.32 20.46 5.96
N GLY A 61 -9.69 19.22 6.27
CA GLY A 61 -10.99 18.86 6.84
C GLY A 61 -12.13 18.80 5.84
N ASP A 62 -11.82 18.90 4.54
CA ASP A 62 -12.83 18.91 3.48
C ASP A 62 -13.09 17.49 2.99
N TRP A 63 -13.88 16.75 3.78
CA TRP A 63 -14.18 15.34 3.52
C TRP A 63 -14.96 15.12 2.23
N GLU A 64 -15.97 15.95 1.96
CA GLU A 64 -16.79 15.84 0.76
C GLU A 64 -15.95 16.04 -0.50
N GLU A 65 -15.10 17.08 -0.51
CA GLU A 65 -14.18 17.31 -1.63
C GLU A 65 -13.16 16.17 -1.77
N ALA A 66 -12.66 15.63 -0.65
CA ALA A 66 -11.77 14.49 -0.69
C ALA A 66 -12.42 13.30 -1.43
N LEU A 67 -13.67 12.97 -1.10
CA LEU A 67 -14.41 11.88 -1.76
C LEU A 67 -14.76 12.20 -3.22
N ARG A 68 -15.13 13.44 -3.53
CA ARG A 68 -15.39 13.89 -4.90
C ARG A 68 -14.14 13.73 -5.78
N LEU A 69 -12.98 14.13 -5.28
CA LEU A 69 -11.69 14.00 -5.97
C LEU A 69 -11.22 12.54 -6.11
N LEU A 70 -11.70 11.61 -5.27
CA LEU A 70 -11.53 10.18 -5.54
C LEU A 70 -12.44 9.78 -6.71
N ALA A 71 -13.72 10.14 -6.66
CA ALA A 71 -14.69 9.81 -7.70
C ALA A 71 -14.29 10.31 -9.09
N ASP A 72 -13.58 11.43 -9.21
CA ASP A 72 -13.08 11.95 -10.49
C ASP A 72 -11.98 11.10 -11.15
N ARG A 73 -11.37 10.15 -10.42
CA ARG A 73 -10.27 9.30 -10.92
C ARG A 73 -10.74 8.15 -11.82
N ARG A 74 -12.07 7.98 -12.02
CA ARG A 74 -12.66 6.82 -12.72
C ARG A 74 -12.07 6.58 -14.10
N ASP A 75 -11.89 7.62 -14.90
CA ASP A 75 -11.34 7.50 -16.26
C ASP A 75 -9.87 7.05 -16.23
N THR A 76 -9.09 7.60 -15.30
CA THR A 76 -7.68 7.23 -15.10
C THR A 76 -7.57 5.77 -14.66
N LEU A 77 -8.40 5.33 -13.71
CA LEU A 77 -8.41 3.96 -13.21
C LEU A 77 -8.88 2.96 -14.28
N THR A 78 -9.88 3.33 -15.08
CA THR A 78 -10.35 2.52 -16.21
C THR A 78 -9.26 2.29 -17.23
N LYS A 79 -8.54 3.35 -17.63
CA LYS A 79 -7.41 3.26 -18.57
C LYS A 79 -6.29 2.40 -18.02
N ALA A 80 -5.94 2.57 -16.75
CA ALA A 80 -4.91 1.75 -16.10
C ALA A 80 -5.31 0.27 -16.07
N ALA A 81 -6.55 -0.04 -15.70
CA ALA A 81 -7.07 -1.41 -15.67
C ALA A 81 -7.05 -2.09 -17.05
N GLN A 82 -7.40 -1.35 -18.10
CA GLN A 82 -7.34 -1.83 -19.48
C GLN A 82 -5.90 -2.14 -19.91
N GLU A 83 -4.96 -1.26 -19.58
CA GLU A 83 -3.54 -1.45 -19.88
C GLU A 83 -2.94 -2.63 -19.11
N ASP A 84 -3.28 -2.79 -17.83
CA ASP A 84 -2.85 -3.92 -17.01
C ASP A 84 -3.39 -5.23 -17.59
N LYS A 85 -4.68 -5.27 -17.97
CA LYS A 85 -5.28 -6.42 -18.65
C LYS A 85 -4.58 -6.72 -19.97
N ARG A 86 -4.26 -5.70 -20.77
CA ARG A 86 -3.57 -5.86 -22.07
C ARG A 86 -2.17 -6.46 -21.92
N ARG A 87 -1.49 -6.16 -20.83
CA ARG A 87 -0.14 -6.67 -20.53
C ARG A 87 -0.14 -7.98 -19.74
N GLY A 88 -1.30 -8.52 -19.38
CA GLY A 88 -1.40 -9.67 -18.47
C GLY A 88 -0.86 -9.37 -17.08
N TYR A 89 -0.87 -8.10 -16.66
CA TYR A 89 -0.30 -7.65 -15.39
C TYR A 89 -1.35 -7.64 -14.28
N ALA A 90 -0.92 -8.00 -13.06
CA ALA A 90 -1.74 -7.88 -11.88
C ALA A 90 -0.99 -7.26 -10.70
N PHE A 91 -1.56 -6.20 -10.14
CA PHE A 91 -1.07 -5.59 -8.91
C PHE A 91 -1.87 -6.08 -7.71
N HIS A 92 -1.21 -6.85 -6.84
CA HIS A 92 -1.75 -7.33 -5.57
C HIS A 92 -1.29 -6.44 -4.43
N ARG A 93 -2.20 -6.15 -3.50
CA ARG A 93 -1.91 -5.38 -2.30
C ARG A 93 -2.50 -6.04 -1.07
N VAL A 94 -1.68 -6.13 -0.03
CA VAL A 94 -2.09 -6.38 1.35
C VAL A 94 -2.03 -5.07 2.10
N ARG A 95 -3.16 -4.65 2.67
CA ARG A 95 -3.24 -3.50 3.56
C ARG A 95 -3.45 -3.98 5.00
N VAL A 96 -2.44 -3.82 5.84
CA VAL A 96 -2.58 -4.12 7.26
C VAL A 96 -3.28 -2.95 7.96
N VAL A 97 -4.35 -3.24 8.70
CA VAL A 97 -5.22 -2.24 9.33
C VAL A 97 -5.26 -2.45 10.84
N GLU A 98 -5.09 -1.36 11.57
CA GLU A 98 -5.20 -1.28 13.02
C GLU A 98 -6.48 -0.55 13.43
N ARG A 99 -7.00 -0.87 14.62
CA ARG A 99 -8.19 -0.21 15.17
C ARG A 99 -7.83 0.57 16.43
N PRO A 100 -8.45 1.75 16.65
CA PRO A 100 -9.38 2.45 15.75
C PRO A 100 -8.71 2.95 14.46
N LEU A 101 -9.49 3.13 13.38
CA LEU A 101 -8.93 3.65 12.12
C LEU A 101 -8.43 5.08 12.32
N THR A 102 -7.25 5.38 11.80
CA THR A 102 -6.80 6.76 11.70
C THR A 102 -7.60 7.48 10.60
N PRO A 103 -7.68 8.82 10.62
CA PRO A 103 -8.26 9.58 9.52
C PRO A 103 -7.65 9.25 8.16
N TYR A 104 -6.35 8.99 8.14
CA TYR A 104 -5.64 8.58 6.93
C TYR A 104 -6.13 7.22 6.42
N VAL A 105 -6.19 6.20 7.28
CA VAL A 105 -6.60 4.85 6.85
C VAL A 105 -8.06 4.84 6.43
N GLN A 106 -8.94 5.57 7.12
CA GLN A 106 -10.33 5.70 6.71
C GLN A 106 -10.43 6.27 5.29
N TRP A 107 -9.77 7.40 5.00
CA TRP A 107 -9.70 7.97 3.66
C TRP A 107 -9.07 7.02 2.63
N GLU A 108 -7.96 6.39 2.98
CA GLU A 108 -7.24 5.50 2.08
C GLU A 108 -8.13 4.31 1.68
N LEU A 109 -8.90 3.75 2.61
CA LEU A 109 -9.83 2.66 2.31
C LEU A 109 -10.93 3.06 1.31
N HIS A 110 -11.37 4.33 1.27
CA HIS A 110 -12.21 4.82 0.16
C HIS A 110 -11.46 4.77 -1.17
N SER A 111 -10.20 5.23 -1.21
CA SER A 111 -9.40 5.15 -2.44
C SER A 111 -9.12 3.70 -2.86
N GLN A 112 -8.92 2.79 -1.91
CA GLN A 112 -8.60 1.39 -2.16
C GLN A 112 -9.83 0.61 -2.63
N ARG A 113 -11.01 0.86 -2.06
CA ARG A 113 -12.28 0.35 -2.57
C ARG A 113 -12.46 0.73 -4.04
N GLN A 114 -12.29 2.01 -4.38
CA GLN A 114 -12.42 2.45 -5.77
C GLN A 114 -11.45 1.71 -6.70
N ARG A 115 -10.17 1.58 -6.31
CA ARG A 115 -9.18 0.83 -7.11
C ARG A 115 -9.57 -0.63 -7.32
N ALA A 116 -10.18 -1.27 -6.32
CA ALA A 116 -10.67 -2.64 -6.43
C ALA A 116 -11.86 -2.77 -7.40
N GLU A 117 -12.76 -1.79 -7.43
CA GLU A 117 -13.85 -1.72 -8.42
C GLU A 117 -13.32 -1.66 -9.87
N TYR A 118 -12.10 -1.15 -10.06
CA TYR A 118 -11.39 -1.11 -11.34
C TYR A 118 -10.35 -2.24 -11.51
N GLY A 119 -10.45 -3.32 -10.75
CA GLY A 119 -9.68 -4.55 -10.99
C GLY A 119 -8.35 -4.69 -10.27
N GLN A 120 -7.97 -3.72 -9.42
CA GLN A 120 -6.87 -3.97 -8.48
C GLN A 120 -7.25 -5.03 -7.45
N ARG A 121 -6.29 -5.84 -7.04
CA ARG A 121 -6.48 -6.97 -6.13
C ARG A 121 -6.02 -6.58 -4.75
N ILE A 122 -6.94 -6.19 -3.87
CA ILE A 122 -6.61 -5.57 -2.58
C ILE A 122 -7.29 -6.34 -1.46
N ARG A 123 -6.47 -6.81 -0.52
CA ARG A 123 -6.90 -7.55 0.66
C ARG A 123 -6.52 -6.79 1.93
N VAL A 124 -7.43 -6.74 2.90
CA VAL A 124 -7.24 -6.13 4.21
C VAL A 124 -6.89 -7.21 5.23
N VAL A 125 -5.85 -6.99 6.01
CA VAL A 125 -5.40 -7.89 7.07
C VAL A 125 -5.42 -7.12 8.40
N PRO A 126 -6.09 -7.60 9.45
CA PRO A 126 -6.01 -6.97 10.77
C PRO A 126 -4.59 -7.04 11.35
N ALA A 127 -4.14 -5.99 12.03
CA ALA A 127 -2.81 -5.94 12.66
C ALA A 127 -2.53 -7.13 13.59
N ALA A 128 -3.55 -7.63 14.30
CA ALA A 128 -3.43 -8.82 15.14
C ALA A 128 -2.97 -10.09 14.39
N GLN A 129 -3.19 -10.18 13.06
CA GLN A 129 -2.73 -11.33 12.29
C GLN A 129 -1.23 -11.30 11.97
N VAL A 130 -0.59 -10.12 12.04
CA VAL A 130 0.85 -9.96 11.78
C VAL A 130 1.67 -9.76 13.05
N ALA A 131 1.03 -9.75 14.22
CA ALA A 131 1.69 -9.43 15.49
C ALA A 131 2.96 -10.27 15.76
N ALA A 132 2.95 -11.56 15.41
CA ALA A 132 4.11 -12.44 15.57
C ALA A 132 5.32 -12.05 14.71
N SER A 133 5.11 -11.30 13.63
CA SER A 133 6.18 -10.76 12.77
C SER A 133 6.59 -9.34 13.17
N GLU A 134 5.98 -8.76 14.20
CA GLU A 134 6.20 -7.38 14.64
C GLU A 134 6.91 -7.26 15.99
N ASP A 135 7.54 -8.34 16.47
CA ASP A 135 8.25 -8.39 17.77
C ASP A 135 9.33 -7.31 17.90
N THR A 136 9.98 -6.94 16.79
CA THR A 136 11.02 -5.89 16.74
C THR A 136 10.50 -4.54 16.24
N GLY A 137 9.19 -4.43 16.01
CA GLY A 137 8.54 -3.24 15.46
C GLY A 137 7.64 -3.56 14.25
N PRO A 138 6.87 -2.59 13.77
CA PRO A 138 5.93 -2.80 12.67
C PRO A 138 6.61 -3.31 11.40
N LEU A 139 5.90 -4.15 10.64
CA LEU A 139 6.37 -4.64 9.34
C LEU A 139 6.77 -3.47 8.42
N PRO A 140 7.80 -3.67 7.58
CA PRO A 140 8.23 -2.67 6.63
C PRO A 140 7.20 -2.45 5.51
N GLU A 141 7.25 -1.27 4.90
CA GLU A 141 6.56 -0.98 3.64
C GLU A 141 7.34 -1.62 2.50
N VAL A 142 6.79 -2.63 1.85
CA VAL A 142 7.50 -3.36 0.79
C VAL A 142 6.68 -3.55 -0.47
N VAL A 143 7.38 -3.64 -1.60
CA VAL A 143 6.79 -4.01 -2.89
C VAL A 143 7.74 -4.89 -3.69
N VAL A 144 7.26 -6.04 -4.11
CA VAL A 144 7.92 -6.94 -5.06
C VAL A 144 7.36 -6.66 -6.45
N LEU A 145 8.22 -6.27 -7.40
CA LEU A 145 7.85 -6.04 -8.79
C LEU A 145 8.25 -7.24 -9.66
N GLY A 146 7.25 -7.84 -10.31
CA GLY A 146 7.44 -8.92 -11.29
C GLY A 146 8.22 -10.13 -10.78
N GLY A 147 8.25 -10.35 -9.45
CA GLY A 147 9.04 -11.40 -8.79
C GLY A 147 10.56 -11.27 -8.94
N ARG A 148 11.08 -10.07 -9.21
CA ARG A 148 12.51 -9.86 -9.49
C ARG A 148 13.16 -8.80 -8.62
N THR A 149 12.41 -7.75 -8.28
CA THR A 149 12.95 -6.63 -7.51
C THR A 149 12.06 -6.37 -6.32
N LEU A 150 12.67 -6.36 -5.13
CA LEU A 150 12.02 -5.99 -3.88
C LEU A 150 12.46 -4.57 -3.52
N PHE A 151 11.51 -3.70 -3.23
CA PHE A 151 11.78 -2.40 -2.62
C PHE A 151 11.24 -2.37 -1.20
N GLN A 152 12.08 -1.98 -0.26
CA GLN A 152 11.63 -1.45 1.03
C GLN A 152 11.45 0.05 0.87
N VAL A 153 10.19 0.53 0.90
CA VAL A 153 9.88 1.94 0.74
C VAL A 153 10.12 2.66 2.06
N LEU A 154 10.90 3.73 2.00
CA LEU A 154 11.33 4.43 3.20
C LEU A 154 10.58 5.74 3.33
N TYR A 155 10.31 6.10 4.57
CA TYR A 155 9.55 7.28 4.93
C TYR A 155 10.20 7.96 6.13
N THR A 156 10.05 9.27 6.22
CA THR A 156 10.38 10.00 7.45
C THR A 156 9.44 9.58 8.59
N GLU A 157 9.76 10.03 9.80
CA GLU A 157 8.86 9.88 10.96
C GLU A 157 7.49 10.49 10.70
N ALA A 158 7.46 11.69 10.11
CA ALA A 158 6.24 12.35 9.65
C ALA A 158 5.50 11.64 8.51
N GLY A 159 5.99 10.48 8.01
CA GLY A 159 5.31 9.71 6.96
C GLY A 159 5.54 10.23 5.54
N VAL A 160 6.52 11.11 5.32
CA VAL A 160 6.88 11.61 3.98
C VAL A 160 7.78 10.59 3.27
N ALA A 161 7.44 10.24 2.03
CA ALA A 161 8.26 9.32 1.23
C ALA A 161 9.71 9.80 1.06
N ASN A 162 10.67 8.95 1.43
CA ASN A 162 12.11 9.23 1.54
C ASN A 162 12.98 8.21 0.76
N GLY A 163 12.50 7.80 -0.41
CA GLY A 163 13.18 6.83 -1.27
C GLY A 163 12.88 5.38 -0.92
N ALA A 164 13.79 4.49 -1.25
CA ALA A 164 13.66 3.06 -0.99
C ALA A 164 15.04 2.41 -0.85
N ILE A 165 15.09 1.22 -0.29
CA ILE A 165 16.21 0.29 -0.47
C ILE A 165 15.75 -0.77 -1.49
N ARG A 166 16.57 -0.98 -2.52
CA ARG A 166 16.32 -1.96 -3.58
C ARG A 166 17.10 -3.24 -3.29
N TYR A 167 16.43 -4.37 -3.40
CA TYR A 167 17.00 -5.70 -3.30
C TYR A 167 16.73 -6.48 -4.59
N THR A 168 17.77 -7.17 -5.06
CA THR A 168 17.71 -8.03 -6.26
C THR A 168 18.18 -9.46 -5.98
N ASP A 169 18.53 -9.77 -4.73
CA ASP A 169 18.79 -11.14 -4.29
C ASP A 169 17.52 -11.98 -4.46
N ARG A 170 17.64 -13.07 -5.23
CA ARG A 170 16.49 -13.87 -5.67
C ARG A 170 15.78 -14.54 -4.49
N ASP A 171 16.55 -15.10 -3.56
CA ASP A 171 16.00 -15.85 -2.44
C ASP A 171 15.27 -14.90 -1.48
N LEU A 172 15.80 -13.70 -1.25
CA LEU A 172 15.11 -12.66 -0.46
C LEU A 172 13.82 -12.18 -1.13
N VAL A 173 13.86 -11.90 -2.44
CA VAL A 173 12.68 -11.47 -3.21
C VAL A 173 11.57 -12.52 -3.16
N GLU A 174 11.92 -13.80 -3.38
CA GLU A 174 10.96 -14.90 -3.37
C GLU A 174 10.35 -15.12 -1.98
N ARG A 175 11.16 -15.08 -0.92
CA ARG A 175 10.66 -15.19 0.46
C ARG A 175 9.66 -14.08 0.79
N TRP A 176 9.95 -12.83 0.43
CA TRP A 176 9.02 -11.71 0.65
C TRP A 176 7.77 -11.82 -0.20
N GLU A 177 7.89 -12.22 -1.47
CA GLU A 177 6.72 -12.43 -2.32
C GLU A 177 5.78 -13.49 -1.74
N ASN A 178 6.34 -14.62 -1.28
CA ASN A 178 5.58 -15.71 -0.67
C ASN A 178 4.94 -15.29 0.66
N TYR A 179 5.64 -14.47 1.46
CA TYR A 179 5.10 -13.88 2.68
C TYR A 179 3.86 -13.00 2.39
N ILE A 180 3.95 -12.10 1.40
CA ILE A 180 2.83 -11.24 1.02
C ILE A 180 1.67 -12.06 0.43
N LYS A 181 1.96 -13.10 -0.36
CA LYS A 181 0.95 -14.04 -0.88
C LYS A 181 0.20 -14.76 0.24
N ALA A 182 0.89 -15.20 1.28
CA ALA A 182 0.28 -15.85 2.44
C ALA A 182 -0.65 -14.90 3.19
N LEU A 183 -0.22 -13.64 3.41
CA LEU A 183 -1.07 -12.60 3.98
C LEU A 183 -2.28 -12.28 3.10
N TYR A 184 -2.07 -12.19 1.79
CA TYR A 184 -3.13 -11.93 0.83
C TYR A 184 -4.21 -13.03 0.86
N ALA A 185 -3.80 -14.29 0.98
CA ALA A 185 -4.70 -15.44 1.00
C ALA A 185 -5.64 -15.46 2.22
N VAL A 186 -5.17 -14.98 3.38
CA VAL A 186 -6.00 -14.90 4.61
C VAL A 186 -6.71 -13.56 4.78
N GLY A 187 -6.34 -12.55 3.99
CA GLY A 187 -6.95 -11.23 4.05
C GLY A 187 -8.38 -11.22 3.53
N GLU A 188 -9.14 -10.23 3.97
CA GLU A 188 -10.50 -9.97 3.51
C GLU A 188 -10.47 -9.10 2.24
N GLU A 189 -11.36 -9.33 1.28
CA GLU A 189 -11.51 -8.43 0.12
C GLU A 189 -11.83 -7.01 0.58
N VAL A 190 -11.14 -6.00 0.03
CA VAL A 190 -11.27 -4.61 0.51
C VAL A 190 -12.69 -4.07 0.39
N ILE A 191 -13.45 -4.50 -0.62
CA ILE A 191 -14.85 -4.06 -0.81
C ILE A 191 -15.71 -4.58 0.34
N SER A 192 -15.60 -5.86 0.69
CA SER A 192 -16.34 -6.47 1.82
C SER A 192 -15.96 -5.85 3.15
N TYR A 193 -14.65 -5.63 3.39
CA TYR A 193 -14.18 -4.95 4.59
C TYR A 193 -14.73 -3.51 4.66
N PHE A 194 -14.66 -2.79 3.54
CA PHE A 194 -15.12 -1.41 3.45
C PHE A 194 -16.62 -1.30 3.80
N ASP A 195 -17.46 -2.12 3.17
CA ASP A 195 -18.92 -2.02 3.35
C ASP A 195 -19.33 -2.33 4.79
N ARG A 196 -18.62 -3.23 5.49
CA ARG A 196 -18.89 -3.55 6.89
C ARG A 196 -18.33 -2.51 7.87
N GLU A 197 -17.10 -2.05 7.64
CA GLU A 197 -16.30 -1.38 8.68
C GLU A 197 -16.02 0.10 8.43
N VAL A 198 -16.12 0.56 7.18
CA VAL A 198 -15.76 1.93 6.78
C VAL A 198 -16.98 2.72 6.33
N ALA A 199 -17.84 2.11 5.50
CA ALA A 199 -19.07 2.73 5.01
C ALA A 199 -20.00 3.31 6.10
N PRO A 200 -20.16 2.67 7.29
CA PRO A 200 -21.02 3.23 8.34
C PRO A 200 -20.34 4.29 9.21
N LEU A 201 -19.05 4.59 8.99
CA LEU A 201 -18.34 5.59 9.80
C LEU A 201 -18.68 7.00 9.35
N ASP A 202 -18.84 7.90 10.32
CA ASP A 202 -18.85 9.33 10.08
C ASP A 202 -17.51 9.82 9.52
N PRO A 203 -17.47 11.00 8.86
CA PRO A 203 -16.22 11.62 8.46
C PRO A 203 -15.22 11.68 9.64
N PRO A 204 -13.93 11.40 9.41
CA PRO A 204 -12.96 11.37 10.49
C PRO A 204 -12.78 12.76 11.10
N THR A 205 -12.73 12.83 12.43
CA THR A 205 -12.32 14.06 13.10
C THR A 205 -10.81 14.21 12.98
N LEU A 206 -10.37 15.30 12.36
CA LEU A 206 -8.95 15.67 12.34
C LEU A 206 -8.66 16.40 13.65
N SER A 207 -8.22 15.67 14.67
CA SER A 207 -7.61 16.34 15.81
C SER A 207 -6.33 17.03 15.36
N ASP A 208 -6.07 18.25 15.83
CA ASP A 208 -4.82 19.03 15.67
C ASP A 208 -3.60 18.37 16.37
N ALA A 209 -3.51 17.03 16.40
CA ALA A 209 -2.36 16.30 16.91
C ALA A 209 -1.21 16.40 15.88
N GLY A 210 -0.56 17.57 15.85
CA GLY A 210 0.55 17.88 14.95
C GLY A 210 0.94 19.35 14.85
N ARG A 211 0.50 20.22 15.77
CA ARG A 211 1.07 21.55 15.99
C ARG A 211 1.66 21.64 17.40
N GLU A 212 2.77 20.96 17.62
CA GLU A 212 3.78 21.37 18.62
C GLU A 212 5.15 21.38 17.94
#